data_AF-A0A396Q066-F1
#
_entry.id   AF-A0A396Q066-F1
#
_cell.length_a   1.000
_cell.length_b   1.000
_cell.length_c   1.000
_cell.angle_alpha   90.00
_cell.angle_beta   90.00
_cell.angle_gamma   90.00
#
_symmetry.space_group_name_H-M   'P 1'
#
loop_
_entity.id
_entity.type
_entity.pdbx_description
1 polymer ?
#
loop_
_entity_poly.entity_id
_entity_poly.type
_entity_poly.pdbx_seq_one_letter_code
_entity_poly.pdbx_strand_id
1 'polypeptide(L)'
;MRNIYLVRHGKIKQEAGGRRCIGQTDPPLDEKYVSSILKLGNWFAERQHHQKASVVLASGTLKRACDTAKYLKEGAGEIISGNILFDENLNEVYTGLWENREFEEIKVKDQKRFEERGKSLG
;
A
#
# COMPACT_ATOMS: atom_id res chain seq x y z
N MET A 1 21.75 -12.56 -11.36
CA MET A 1 20.68 -11.59 -11.67
C MET A 1 19.98 -11.22 -10.36
N ARG A 2 19.58 -9.97 -10.14
CA ARG A 2 18.85 -9.54 -8.94
C ARG A 2 17.39 -9.36 -9.28
N ASN A 3 16.50 -9.91 -8.46
CA ASN A 3 15.06 -9.74 -8.60
C ASN A 3 14.59 -8.68 -7.61
N ILE A 4 13.82 -7.71 -8.10
CA ILE A 4 13.20 -6.67 -7.27
C ILE A 4 11.70 -6.78 -7.47
N TYR A 5 10.95 -6.84 -6.36
CA TYR A 5 9.50 -6.89 -6.37
C TYR A 5 8.95 -5.63 -5.71
N LEU A 6 8.01 -4.98 -6.41
CA LEU A 6 7.27 -3.84 -5.88
C LEU A 6 5.84 -4.29 -5.59
N VAL A 7 5.42 -4.17 -4.34
CA VAL A 7 4.09 -4.58 -3.89
C VAL A 7 3.39 -3.35 -3.34
N ARG A 8 2.26 -2.98 -3.94
CA ARG A 8 1.37 -1.97 -3.36
C ARG A 8 0.64 -2.57 -2.16
N HIS A 9 0.39 -1.76 -1.14
CA HIS A 9 -0.41 -2.16 0.01
C HIS A 9 -1.78 -2.75 -0.40
N GLY A 10 -2.32 -3.64 0.43
CA GLY A 10 -3.64 -4.24 0.26
C GLY A 10 -4.76 -3.21 0.30
N LYS A 11 -5.98 -3.65 -0.05
CA LYS A 11 -7.15 -2.78 -0.05
C LYS A 11 -7.43 -2.24 1.36
N ILE A 12 -7.62 -0.92 1.46
CA ILE A 12 -7.98 -0.25 2.70
C ILE A 12 -9.48 -0.36 2.98
N LYS A 13 -9.85 -0.35 4.26
CA LYS A 13 -11.24 -0.21 4.68
C LYS A 13 -11.70 1.20 4.29
N GLN A 14 -12.76 1.25 3.49
CA GLN A 14 -13.40 2.52 3.13
C GLN A 14 -14.51 2.81 4.14
N GLU A 15 -14.58 4.06 4.59
CA GLU A 15 -15.73 4.56 5.34
C GLU A 15 -16.97 4.62 4.45
N ALA A 16 -18.15 4.73 5.06
CA ALA A 16 -19.38 4.99 4.31
C ALA A 16 -19.24 6.32 3.56
N GLY A 17 -19.39 6.29 2.24
CA GLY A 17 -19.10 7.43 1.37
C GLY A 17 -18.33 6.99 0.13
N GLY A 18 -18.04 7.94 -0.75
CA GLY A 18 -17.33 7.69 -2.00
C GLY A 18 -15.83 7.45 -1.82
N ARG A 19 -15.11 7.36 -2.95
CA ARG A 19 -13.64 7.28 -2.96
C ARG A 19 -13.04 8.56 -2.35
N ARG A 20 -12.09 8.42 -1.43
CA ARG A 20 -11.38 9.52 -0.78
C ARG A 20 -9.92 9.63 -1.24
N CYS A 21 -9.36 10.83 -1.18
CA CYS A 21 -7.94 11.07 -1.42
C CYS A 21 -7.17 10.75 -0.13
N ILE A 22 -6.37 9.68 -0.16
CA ILE A 22 -5.68 9.15 1.02
C ILE A 22 -4.18 9.21 0.74
N GLY A 23 -3.51 10.13 1.41
CA GLY A 23 -2.06 10.25 1.48
C GLY A 23 -1.58 9.72 2.83
N GLN A 24 -1.46 10.60 3.82
CA GLN A 24 -0.97 10.22 5.15
C GLN A 24 -2.06 9.87 6.16
N THR A 25 -3.34 10.03 5.81
CA THR A 25 -4.43 9.42 6.59
C THR A 25 -4.18 7.93 6.63
N ASP A 26 -4.36 7.33 7.81
CA ASP A 26 -3.99 5.93 8.05
C ASP A 26 -5.20 5.01 8.27
N PRO A 27 -6.05 4.80 7.25
CA PRO A 27 -7.12 3.83 7.35
C PRO A 27 -6.53 2.41 7.40
N PRO A 28 -7.13 1.50 8.18
CA PRO A 28 -6.67 0.12 8.25
C PRO A 28 -6.94 -0.60 6.92
N LEU A 29 -6.36 -1.80 6.78
CA LEU A 29 -6.74 -2.72 5.71
C LEU A 29 -8.20 -3.16 5.86
N ASP A 30 -8.82 -3.48 4.73
CA ASP A 30 -10.10 -4.20 4.72
C ASP A 30 -9.82 -5.69 4.93
N GLU A 31 -10.21 -6.20 6.10
CA GLU A 31 -9.98 -7.57 6.54
C GLU A 31 -10.48 -8.61 5.53
N LYS A 32 -11.52 -8.29 4.75
CA LYS A 32 -12.06 -9.18 3.70
C LYS A 32 -11.02 -9.55 2.63
N TYR A 33 -10.01 -8.71 2.45
CA TYR A 33 -8.98 -8.86 1.42
C TYR A 33 -7.63 -9.33 1.96
N VAL A 34 -7.50 -9.59 3.27
CA VAL A 34 -6.27 -10.12 3.86
C VAL A 34 -5.87 -11.46 3.23
N SER A 35 -6.85 -12.31 2.92
CA SER A 35 -6.61 -13.59 2.23
C SER A 35 -5.92 -13.42 0.87
N SER A 36 -6.14 -12.31 0.16
CA SER A 36 -5.45 -12.02 -1.10
C SER A 36 -3.98 -11.67 -0.89
N ILE A 37 -3.64 -11.01 0.22
CA ILE A 37 -2.26 -10.67 0.58
C ILE A 37 -1.49 -11.94 0.97
N LEU A 38 -2.11 -12.82 1.77
CA LEU A 38 -1.55 -14.12 2.14
C LEU A 38 -1.28 -14.99 0.90
N LYS A 39 -2.24 -15.04 -0.04
CA LYS A 39 -2.06 -15.76 -1.32
C LYS A 39 -0.88 -15.22 -2.14
N LEU A 40 -0.65 -13.90 -2.13
CA LEU A 40 0.53 -13.31 -2.77
C LEU A 40 1.82 -13.74 -2.06
N GLY A 41 1.81 -13.83 -0.73
CA GLY A 41 2.91 -14.41 0.05
C GLY A 41 3.20 -15.87 -0.36
N ASN A 42 2.17 -16.72 -0.42
CA ASN A 42 2.32 -18.13 -0.83
C ASN A 42 2.89 -18.24 -2.25
N TRP A 43 2.47 -17.38 -3.16
CA TRP A 43 3.02 -17.33 -4.52
C TRP A 43 4.52 -17.01 -4.54
N PHE A 44 5.01 -16.15 -3.63
CA PHE A 44 6.45 -15.94 -3.46
C PHE A 44 7.14 -17.21 -2.96
N ALA A 45 6.53 -17.93 -2.00
CA ALA A 45 7.05 -19.20 -1.52
C ALA A 45 7.24 -20.23 -2.64
N GLU A 46 6.25 -20.34 -3.54
CA GLU A 46 6.27 -21.25 -4.67
C GLU A 46 7.27 -20.84 -5.76
N ARG A 47 7.33 -19.54 -6.09
CA ARG A 47 8.17 -19.06 -7.22
C ARG A 47 9.64 -18.90 -6.90
N GLN A 48 10.01 -18.67 -5.64
CA GLN A 48 11.41 -18.37 -5.32
C GLN A 48 12.30 -19.61 -5.21
N HIS A 49 11.77 -20.84 -5.39
CA HIS A 49 12.56 -22.07 -5.30
C HIS A 49 13.49 -22.10 -4.06
N HIS A 50 12.96 -21.73 -2.90
CA HIS A 50 13.69 -21.61 -1.62
C HIS A 50 14.71 -20.45 -1.51
N GLN A 51 14.79 -19.55 -2.50
CA GLN A 51 15.61 -18.33 -2.38
C GLN A 51 14.96 -17.33 -1.43
N LYS A 52 15.64 -17.03 -0.33
CA LYS A 52 15.17 -16.06 0.68
C LYS A 52 15.32 -14.63 0.16
N ALA A 53 14.36 -13.78 0.48
CA ALA A 53 14.47 -12.35 0.29
C ALA A 53 15.64 -11.81 1.11
N SER A 54 16.59 -11.15 0.46
CA SER A 54 17.73 -10.54 1.15
C SER A 54 17.33 -9.32 1.99
N VAL A 55 16.27 -8.62 1.57
CA VAL A 55 15.71 -7.45 2.25
C VAL A 55 14.24 -7.30 1.91
N VAL A 56 13.43 -6.86 2.88
CA VAL A 56 12.06 -6.38 2.66
C VAL A 56 11.93 -5.01 3.28
N LEU A 57 11.53 -4.03 2.47
CA LEU A 57 11.28 -2.66 2.89
C LEU A 57 9.77 -2.38 2.83
N ALA A 58 9.25 -1.65 3.79
CA ALA A 58 7.85 -1.18 3.80
C ALA A 58 7.76 0.24 4.35
N SER A 59 6.70 0.96 4.00
CA SER A 59 6.40 2.28 4.56
C SER A 59 6.37 2.24 6.08
N GLY A 60 7.02 3.20 6.74
CA GLY A 60 7.29 3.12 8.16
C GLY A 60 6.16 3.51 9.10
N THR A 61 5.25 4.38 8.68
CA THR A 61 4.24 4.95 9.59
C THR A 61 2.79 4.61 9.22
N LEU A 62 2.54 4.08 8.02
CA LEU A 62 1.19 3.81 7.52
C LEU A 62 0.82 2.34 7.75
N LYS A 63 -0.12 2.07 8.67
CA LYS A 63 -0.57 0.71 9.04
C LYS A 63 -0.91 -0.14 7.83
N ARG A 64 -1.56 0.41 6.81
CA ARG A 64 -1.93 -0.35 5.60
C ARG A 64 -0.73 -0.99 4.90
N ALA A 65 0.40 -0.30 4.80
CA ALA A 65 1.61 -0.84 4.20
C ALA A 65 2.31 -1.80 5.16
N CYS A 66 2.40 -1.42 6.44
CA CYS A 66 3.01 -2.25 7.47
C CYS A 66 2.32 -3.61 7.61
N ASP A 67 1.00 -3.61 7.69
CA ASP A 67 0.21 -4.82 7.88
C ASP A 67 0.19 -5.65 6.58
N THR A 68 0.23 -5.02 5.40
CA THR A 68 0.44 -5.76 4.14
C THR A 68 1.76 -6.51 4.16
N ALA A 69 2.85 -5.87 4.57
CA ALA A 69 4.17 -6.50 4.60
C ALA A 69 4.21 -7.66 5.62
N LYS A 70 3.53 -7.53 6.75
CA LYS A 70 3.40 -8.61 7.76
C LYS A 70 2.62 -9.80 7.22
N TYR A 71 1.45 -9.59 6.60
CA TYR A 71 0.67 -10.68 6.00
C TYR A 71 1.40 -11.31 4.82
N LEU A 72 2.13 -10.52 4.02
CA LEU A 72 2.97 -11.07 2.95
C LEU A 72 4.05 -11.99 3.52
N LYS A 73 4.72 -11.57 4.61
CA LYS A 73 5.69 -12.38 5.34
C LYS A 73 5.05 -13.67 5.88
N GLU A 74 3.87 -13.57 6.47
CA GLU A 74 3.12 -14.73 6.98
C GLU A 74 2.86 -15.77 5.87
N GLY A 75 2.34 -15.36 4.72
CA GLY A 75 2.11 -16.27 3.58
C GLY A 75 3.40 -16.79 2.93
N ALA A 76 4.45 -15.95 2.87
CA ALA A 76 5.72 -16.36 2.26
C ALA A 76 6.56 -17.31 3.12
N GLY A 77 6.26 -17.38 4.43
CA GLY A 77 7.00 -18.21 5.38
C GLY A 77 8.51 -17.93 5.35
N GLU A 78 9.30 -19.00 5.21
CA GLU A 78 10.77 -18.94 5.25
C GLU A 78 11.42 -18.07 4.17
N ILE A 79 10.71 -17.83 3.05
CA ILE A 79 11.20 -16.92 2.00
C ILE A 79 11.37 -15.50 2.53
N ILE A 80 10.53 -15.07 3.47
CA ILE A 80 10.63 -13.78 4.15
C ILE A 80 10.82 -14.03 5.66
N SER A 81 11.92 -14.68 6.02
CA SER A 81 12.21 -15.02 7.44
C SER A 81 12.78 -13.84 8.25
N GLY A 82 13.43 -12.87 7.59
CA GLY A 82 14.09 -11.71 8.25
C GLY A 82 13.15 -10.62 8.76
N ASN A 83 13.73 -9.61 9.43
CA ASN A 83 12.99 -8.41 9.84
C ASN A 83 12.59 -7.59 8.62
N ILE A 84 11.38 -7.03 8.67
CA ILE A 84 10.93 -6.01 7.71
C ILE A 84 11.53 -4.69 8.17
N LEU A 85 12.24 -4.00 7.28
CA LEU A 85 12.75 -2.67 7.56
C LEU A 85 11.68 -1.64 7.17
N PHE A 86 11.32 -0.84 8.16
CA PHE A 86 10.31 0.21 8.02
C PHE A 86 11.01 1.53 7.72
N ASP A 87 10.62 2.18 6.62
CA ASP A 87 11.23 3.43 6.16
C ASP A 87 10.15 4.47 5.86
N GLU A 88 10.24 5.63 6.50
CA GLU A 88 9.30 6.74 6.31
C GLU A 88 9.40 7.37 4.92
N ASN A 89 10.54 7.21 4.23
CA ASN A 89 10.72 7.66 2.85
C ASN A 89 9.88 6.86 1.84
N LEU A 90 9.32 5.71 2.28
CA LEU A 90 8.39 4.90 1.50
C LEU A 90 6.92 5.20 1.82
N ASN A 91 6.64 6.18 2.69
CA ASN A 91 5.28 6.60 2.98
C ASN A 91 4.62 7.21 1.73
N GLU A 92 3.30 7.01 1.64
CA GLU A 92 2.49 7.70 0.64
C GLU A 92 2.63 9.22 0.82
N VAL A 93 2.67 9.94 -0.30
CA VAL A 93 2.80 11.39 -0.29
C VAL A 93 1.60 12.04 0.40
N TYR A 94 1.88 13.04 1.24
CA TYR A 94 0.81 13.86 1.81
C TYR A 94 0.08 14.60 0.70
N THR A 95 -1.24 14.44 0.64
CA THR A 95 -2.06 14.99 -0.46
C THR A 95 -2.53 16.42 -0.18
N GLY A 96 -2.03 17.05 0.88
CA GLY A 96 -2.27 18.45 1.19
C GLY A 96 -3.72 18.71 1.58
N LEU A 97 -4.31 19.74 0.98
CA LEU A 97 -5.70 20.18 1.26
C LEU A 97 -6.75 19.11 0.91
N TRP A 98 -6.39 18.15 0.06
CA TRP A 98 -7.29 17.07 -0.35
C TRP A 98 -7.23 15.86 0.56
N GLU A 99 -6.31 15.82 1.53
CA GLU A 99 -6.15 14.71 2.45
C GLU A 99 -7.48 14.36 3.14
N ASN A 100 -7.84 13.09 3.04
CA ASN A 100 -9.09 12.51 3.53
C ASN A 100 -10.37 13.19 3.02
N ARG A 101 -10.37 13.87 1.87
CA ARG A 101 -11.60 14.40 1.25
C ARG A 101 -12.14 13.47 0.18
N GLU A 102 -13.46 13.52 -0.04
CA GLU A 102 -14.08 12.76 -1.12
C GLU A 102 -13.72 13.32 -2.48
N PHE A 103 -13.48 12.44 -3.45
CA PHE A 103 -13.16 12.83 -4.82
C PHE A 103 -14.27 13.69 -5.44
N GLU A 104 -15.53 13.36 -5.19
CA GLU A 104 -16.67 14.13 -5.72
C GLU A 104 -16.75 15.52 -5.08
N GLU A 105 -16.45 15.65 -3.79
CA GLU A 105 -16.35 16.96 -3.14
C GLU A 105 -15.23 17.80 -3.76
N ILE A 106 -14.04 17.21 -3.95
CA ILE A 106 -12.88 17.90 -4.52
C ILE A 106 -13.18 18.38 -5.95
N LYS A 107 -13.77 17.53 -6.79
CA LYS A 107 -14.13 17.87 -8.17
C LYS A 107 -15.03 19.10 -8.25
N VAL A 108 -15.97 19.25 -7.31
CA VAL A 108 -16.91 20.37 -7.28
C VAL A 108 -16.27 21.62 -6.67
N LYS A 109 -15.60 21.48 -5.51
CA LYS A 109 -15.10 22.62 -4.74
C LYS A 109 -13.75 23.16 -5.21
N ASP A 110 -12.96 22.34 -5.89
CA ASP A 110 -11.60 22.67 -6.33
C ASP A 110 -11.36 22.19 -7.77
N GLN A 111 -12.37 22.39 -8.63
CA GLN A 111 -12.42 21.87 -10.00
C GLN A 111 -11.16 22.19 -10.80
N LYS A 112 -10.72 23.45 -10.76
CA LYS A 112 -9.55 23.92 -11.52
C LYS A 112 -8.28 23.15 -11.13
N ARG A 113 -7.98 23.03 -9.83
CA ARG A 113 -6.78 22.29 -9.37
C ARG A 113 -6.91 20.80 -9.62
N PHE A 114 -8.12 20.25 -9.50
CA PHE A 114 -8.39 18.84 -9.82
C PHE A 114 -8.09 18.53 -11.29
N GLU A 115 -8.53 19.38 -12.21
CA GLU A 115 -8.26 19.25 -13.64
C GLU A 115 -6.78 19.47 -13.98
N GLU A 116 -6.12 20.47 -13.38
CA GLU A 116 -4.69 20.74 -13.54
C GLU A 116 -3.83 19.55 -13.11
N ARG A 117 -4.11 18.98 -11.93
CA ARG A 117 -3.48 17.74 -11.44
C ARG A 117 -3.72 16.55 -12.38
N GLY A 118 -4.92 16.46 -12.97
CA GLY A 118 -5.24 15.43 -13.96
C GLY A 118 -4.35 15.55 -15.20
N LYS A 119 -4.10 16.77 -15.68
CA LYS A 119 -3.21 17.04 -16.82
C LYS A 119 -1.74 16.81 -16.52
N SER A 120 -1.30 17.03 -15.28
CA SER A 120 0.10 16.87 -14.87
C SER A 120 0.52 15.44 -14.54
N LEU A 121 -0.41 14.48 -14.57
CA LEU A 121 -0.15 13.06 -14.32
C LEU A 121 0.02 12.23 -15.60
N GLY A 122 0.13 12.91 -16.75
CA GLY A 122 0.49 12.34 -18.04
C GLY A 122 1.99 12.32 -18.25
#